data_AF-A0A962UHT8-F1
#
_entry.id   AF-A0A962UHT8-F1
#
_cell.length_a   1.000
_cell.length_b   1.000
_cell.length_c   1.000
_cell.angle_alpha   90.00
_cell.angle_beta   90.00
_cell.angle_gamma   90.00
#
_symmetry.space_group_name_H-M   'P 1'
#
loop_
_entity.id
_entity.type
_entity.pdbx_description
1 polymer ?
#
loop_
_entity_poly.entity_id
_entity_poly.type
_entity_poly.pdbx_seq_one_letter_code
_entity_poly.pdbx_strand_id
1 'polypeptide(L)'
;MAPRARKTKISPAEPAQPVADYRFDTPRKNIPPAGLAAQGRLAEAKRIRYDYDPHWPPLLRFDGSGIVDRLPELLETARRRALTEEEARWLAEGLRVPQPWLEWAGKREQQSFEVEPVALHIHERIAAQAIIKVAARQDVQRDLFADPQLNYREAVQFYQHDMDWANRMILGDSLQVMASLARREDVAGRVQMIYVDPPYGIKFASNFQPEVGKRDVKDKESDLTREPEMVKAYRDTWTLGVHSYLAYLRDRLMVAKELLADSGSIFVQISDENLHRVRCVMDEVFGAENFVSLISFQTTSGFVESGGLSRMGDYLLWYGKNREQTKICTLYERQEIRPGATNAAWLITTEGDYRGITSAEEDGRELLQEGSRLYNPDNFISQGAASSPQPFDFQGQMYEPSGNNHWKPNYPIGLQRLANSGRIHVARNSIRYRRYADDFPVKARGNMWIDTLTGSFTDAKLYVVQTNPKVIERCLLMTTDPGDLVLDPTCGSGTTAYVAEQWGRRWITIDTSRVALALARQRLMTAKFDYYQLRPANEEDLRRNPKGAWLKDGSGVIAGPATLDCETVPHITLKSIAQNAALDPLFAKHQPVLDEKLAALNVAL
;
A
#
# COMPACT_ATOMS: atom_id res chain seq x y z
N MET A 1 12.41 20.69 64.54
CA MET A 1 11.29 21.51 65.06
C MET A 1 11.61 22.97 64.79
N ALA A 2 10.87 23.59 63.87
CA ALA A 2 10.90 25.03 63.61
C ALA A 2 9.45 25.51 63.36
N PRO A 3 9.08 26.72 63.78
CA PRO A 3 7.70 27.06 64.11
C PRO A 3 6.85 27.50 62.91
N ARG A 4 5.53 27.26 63.04
CA ARG A 4 4.46 27.72 62.14
C ARG A 4 4.38 29.26 62.13
N ALA A 5 4.47 29.86 60.94
CA ALA A 5 4.11 31.26 60.70
C ALA A 5 2.67 31.38 60.17
N ARG A 6 2.02 32.45 60.63
CA ARG A 6 0.59 32.77 60.66
C ARG A 6 0.08 33.25 59.29
N LYS A 7 -1.13 32.83 58.90
CA LYS A 7 -1.90 33.40 57.78
C LYS A 7 -2.32 34.84 58.09
N THR A 8 -1.95 35.78 57.24
CA THR A 8 -2.48 37.16 57.22
C THR A 8 -3.64 37.25 56.23
N LYS A 9 -4.80 37.68 56.73
CA LYS A 9 -5.98 38.05 55.95
C LYS A 9 -5.71 39.36 55.21
N ILE A 10 -5.99 39.40 53.90
CA ILE A 10 -6.05 40.63 53.11
C ILE A 10 -7.52 41.06 53.06
N SER A 11 -7.75 42.31 53.47
CA SER A 11 -9.02 43.02 53.48
C SER A 11 -9.56 43.29 52.06
N PRO A 12 -10.88 43.42 51.87
CA PRO A 12 -11.45 43.68 50.54
C PRO A 12 -11.07 45.08 50.05
N ALA A 13 -10.50 45.16 48.83
CA ALA A 13 -10.20 46.41 48.17
C ALA A 13 -11.48 47.09 47.67
N GLU A 14 -11.48 48.43 47.75
CA GLU A 14 -12.54 49.37 47.38
C GLU A 14 -13.03 49.22 45.92
N PRO A 15 -14.28 49.62 45.61
CA PRO A 15 -14.83 49.53 44.26
C PRO A 15 -14.02 50.39 43.29
N ALA A 16 -13.50 49.75 42.24
CA ALA A 16 -12.80 50.42 41.15
C ALA A 16 -13.70 51.49 40.50
N GLN A 17 -13.11 52.67 40.29
CA GLN A 17 -13.72 53.75 39.52
C GLN A 17 -14.19 53.24 38.15
N PRO A 18 -15.36 53.68 37.64
CA PRO A 18 -15.82 53.29 36.32
C PRO A 18 -14.84 53.82 35.29
N VAL A 19 -14.23 52.90 34.52
CA VAL A 19 -13.37 53.25 33.38
C VAL A 19 -14.23 54.06 32.40
N ALA A 20 -13.90 55.33 32.25
CA ALA A 20 -14.53 56.21 31.27
C ALA A 20 -14.20 55.68 29.87
N ASP A 21 -15.24 55.31 29.13
CA ASP A 21 -15.15 54.95 27.71
C ASP A 21 -14.51 56.10 26.92
N TYR A 22 -13.30 55.90 26.43
CA TYR A 22 -12.70 56.77 25.43
C TYR A 22 -13.42 56.58 24.09
N ARG A 23 -14.41 57.42 23.80
CA ARG A 23 -15.07 57.49 22.48
C ARG A 23 -14.25 58.39 21.55
N PHE A 24 -13.76 57.81 20.45
CA PHE A 24 -13.16 58.56 19.35
C PHE A 24 -14.26 58.94 18.34
N ASP A 25 -14.50 60.25 18.15
CA ASP A 25 -15.48 60.81 17.19
C ASP A 25 -14.95 60.91 15.75
N THR A 26 -14.21 59.91 15.27
CA THR A 26 -13.76 59.87 13.87
C THR A 26 -14.23 58.57 13.21
N PRO A 27 -14.94 58.63 12.07
CA PRO A 27 -15.42 57.43 11.40
C PRO A 27 -14.21 56.59 10.96
N ARG A 28 -14.02 55.43 11.61
CA ARG A 28 -13.00 54.45 11.22
C ARG A 28 -13.29 54.00 9.79
N LYS A 29 -12.43 54.40 8.86
CA LYS A 29 -12.61 54.22 7.41
C LYS A 29 -12.39 52.79 6.89
N ASN A 30 -12.29 51.78 7.75
CA ASN A 30 -12.18 50.37 7.36
C ASN A 30 -12.74 49.47 8.46
N ILE A 31 -14.06 49.28 8.44
CA ILE A 31 -14.68 48.07 8.99
C ILE A 31 -14.99 47.23 7.76
N PRO A 32 -14.34 46.07 7.52
CA PRO A 32 -14.84 45.14 6.52
C PRO A 32 -16.27 44.76 6.95
N PRO A 33 -17.26 44.81 6.04
CA PRO A 33 -18.61 44.43 6.40
C PRO A 33 -18.57 43.01 7.00
N ALA A 34 -19.29 42.79 8.10
CA ALA A 34 -19.55 41.45 8.61
C ALA A 34 -20.49 40.73 7.64
N GLY A 35 -19.95 40.40 6.46
CA GLY A 35 -20.58 39.59 5.43
C GLY A 35 -20.24 38.13 5.71
N LEU A 36 -21.17 37.43 6.34
CA LEU A 36 -21.25 35.99 6.29
C LEU A 36 -21.38 35.53 4.83
N ALA A 37 -20.57 34.54 4.47
CA ALA A 37 -20.71 33.62 3.34
C ALA A 37 -20.60 34.21 1.92
N ALA A 38 -19.90 33.45 1.07
CA ALA A 38 -19.84 33.60 -0.37
C ALA A 38 -21.25 33.77 -0.96
N GLN A 39 -21.57 34.97 -1.45
CA GLN A 39 -22.75 35.18 -2.30
C GLN A 39 -22.44 34.72 -3.72
N GLY A 40 -22.42 33.41 -3.89
CA GLY A 40 -22.67 32.75 -5.17
C GLY A 40 -23.80 31.76 -4.95
N ARG A 41 -24.88 31.84 -5.73
CA ARG A 41 -25.85 30.73 -5.80
C ARG A 41 -25.12 29.55 -6.44
N LEU A 42 -24.59 28.67 -5.61
CA LEU A 42 -24.14 27.35 -6.05
C LEU A 42 -25.36 26.62 -6.60
N ALA A 43 -25.25 26.08 -7.82
CA ALA A 43 -26.29 25.20 -8.35
C ALA A 43 -26.47 24.03 -7.36
N GLU A 44 -27.72 23.76 -6.97
CA GLU A 44 -28.05 22.57 -6.19
C GLU A 44 -27.60 21.34 -6.99
N ALA A 45 -26.58 20.66 -6.48
CA ALA A 45 -26.13 19.42 -7.08
C ALA A 45 -27.20 18.35 -6.81
N LYS A 46 -27.59 17.61 -7.85
CA LYS A 46 -28.57 16.53 -7.71
C LYS A 46 -28.07 15.50 -6.70
N ARG A 47 -28.95 15.05 -5.82
CA ARG A 47 -28.68 13.92 -4.93
C ARG A 47 -28.29 12.71 -5.76
N ILE A 48 -27.24 12.03 -5.33
CA ILE A 48 -26.74 10.83 -6.00
C ILE A 48 -27.40 9.66 -5.32
N ARG A 49 -28.17 8.89 -6.10
CA ARG A 49 -28.76 7.65 -5.64
C ARG A 49 -27.84 6.50 -6.01
N TYR A 50 -27.36 5.79 -4.99
CA TYR A 50 -26.67 4.53 -5.17
C TYR A 50 -27.70 3.42 -4.97
N ASP A 51 -28.01 2.72 -6.05
CA ASP A 51 -28.89 1.56 -6.02
C ASP A 51 -28.10 0.30 -5.68
N TYR A 52 -28.73 -0.56 -4.91
CA TYR A 52 -28.20 -1.82 -4.48
C TYR A 52 -29.30 -2.88 -4.64
N ASP A 53 -29.00 -3.98 -5.34
CA ASP A 53 -29.97 -5.07 -5.56
C ASP A 53 -29.62 -6.29 -4.68
N PRO A 54 -30.38 -6.53 -3.58
CA PRO A 54 -30.15 -7.66 -2.68
C PRO A 54 -30.86 -8.98 -3.01
N HIS A 55 -31.52 -9.18 -4.16
CA HIS A 55 -32.14 -10.50 -4.41
C HIS A 55 -31.02 -11.56 -4.46
N TRP A 56 -31.08 -12.70 -3.75
CA TRP A 56 -32.10 -13.76 -3.61
C TRP A 56 -32.20 -14.26 -2.14
N PRO A 57 -33.06 -15.21 -1.73
CA PRO A 57 -33.04 -15.85 -0.39
C PRO A 57 -32.04 -17.03 -0.28
N PRO A 58 -31.32 -17.23 0.84
CA PRO A 58 -30.20 -18.18 0.88
C PRO A 58 -30.71 -19.61 1.00
N LEU A 59 -30.24 -20.50 0.12
CA LEU A 59 -30.41 -21.94 0.26
C LEU A 59 -29.09 -22.63 -0.11
N LEU A 60 -28.51 -23.36 0.85
CA LEU A 60 -27.29 -24.16 0.66
C LEU A 60 -27.56 -25.31 -0.31
N ARG A 61 -26.73 -25.43 -1.36
CA ARG A 61 -26.68 -26.63 -2.20
C ARG A 61 -25.24 -27.16 -2.26
N PHE A 62 -25.09 -28.43 -1.92
CA PHE A 62 -23.95 -29.24 -2.31
C PHE A 62 -24.39 -30.02 -3.56
N ASP A 63 -23.95 -29.63 -4.74
CA ASP A 63 -24.13 -30.46 -5.93
C ASP A 63 -22.98 -31.48 -6.00
N GLY A 64 -23.30 -32.75 -5.77
CA GLY A 64 -22.36 -33.88 -5.84
C GLY A 64 -22.21 -34.49 -7.23
N SER A 65 -22.81 -33.92 -8.28
CA SER A 65 -22.87 -34.53 -9.62
C SER A 65 -21.77 -34.10 -10.59
N GLY A 66 -21.11 -32.96 -10.37
CA GLY A 66 -19.94 -32.53 -11.15
C GLY A 66 -20.20 -32.32 -12.66
N ILE A 67 -21.44 -32.05 -13.07
CA ILE A 67 -21.80 -31.83 -14.47
C ILE A 67 -21.32 -30.44 -14.92
N VAL A 68 -20.67 -30.36 -16.09
CA VAL A 68 -20.15 -29.12 -16.68
C VAL A 68 -21.31 -28.17 -17.04
N ASP A 69 -21.18 -26.91 -16.64
CA ASP A 69 -22.17 -25.85 -16.83
C ASP A 69 -22.40 -25.52 -18.31
N ARG A 70 -23.64 -25.71 -18.80
CA ARG A 70 -24.05 -25.46 -20.21
C ARG A 70 -24.77 -24.12 -20.40
N LEU A 71 -24.72 -23.23 -19.39
CA LEU A 71 -25.41 -21.93 -19.43
C LEU A 71 -25.09 -21.06 -20.65
N PRO A 72 -23.82 -20.96 -21.12
CA PRO A 72 -23.49 -20.11 -22.27
C PRO A 72 -24.15 -20.60 -23.57
N GLU A 73 -24.25 -21.92 -23.74
CA GLU A 73 -24.86 -22.56 -24.92
C GLU A 73 -26.39 -22.39 -24.93
N LEU A 74 -27.00 -22.45 -23.75
CA LEU A 74 -28.44 -22.19 -23.54
C LEU A 74 -28.81 -20.72 -23.80
N LEU A 75 -27.97 -19.76 -23.37
CA LEU A 75 -28.18 -18.33 -23.63
C LEU A 75 -28.10 -17.99 -25.13
N GLU A 76 -27.15 -18.58 -25.86
CA GLU A 76 -27.06 -18.41 -27.31
C GLU A 76 -28.24 -19.07 -28.04
N THR A 77 -28.75 -20.19 -27.52
CA THR A 77 -29.92 -20.88 -28.08
C THR A 77 -31.21 -20.08 -27.86
N ALA A 78 -31.37 -19.46 -26.68
CA ALA A 78 -32.51 -18.60 -26.32
C ALA A 78 -32.63 -17.37 -27.23
N ARG A 79 -31.51 -16.88 -27.77
CA ARG A 79 -31.49 -15.76 -28.73
C ARG A 79 -31.95 -16.15 -30.13
N ARG A 80 -31.86 -17.43 -30.49
CA ARG A 80 -32.14 -17.93 -31.84
C ARG A 80 -33.49 -18.62 -31.94
N ARG A 81 -33.97 -19.23 -30.87
CA ARG A 81 -35.29 -19.87 -30.78
C ARG A 81 -35.86 -19.79 -29.38
N ALA A 82 -37.17 -19.97 -29.27
CA ALA A 82 -37.81 -20.19 -27.97
C ALA A 82 -37.22 -21.43 -27.29
N LEU A 83 -36.89 -21.31 -26.01
CA LEU A 83 -36.42 -22.41 -25.18
C LEU A 83 -37.57 -23.37 -24.90
N THR A 84 -37.28 -24.67 -24.83
CA THR A 84 -38.24 -25.65 -24.31
C THR A 84 -38.47 -25.43 -22.82
N GLU A 85 -39.54 -25.99 -22.28
CA GLU A 85 -39.87 -25.80 -20.85
C GLU A 85 -38.77 -26.36 -19.92
N GLU A 86 -38.09 -27.43 -20.34
CA GLU A 86 -36.94 -27.99 -19.62
C GLU A 86 -35.68 -27.11 -19.76
N GLU A 87 -35.38 -26.60 -20.96
CA GLU A 87 -34.26 -25.69 -21.18
C GLU A 87 -34.45 -24.34 -20.47
N ALA A 88 -35.68 -23.84 -20.42
CA ALA A 88 -36.04 -22.65 -19.67
C ALA A 88 -35.93 -22.89 -18.15
N ARG A 89 -36.28 -24.08 -17.65
CA ARG A 89 -36.02 -24.46 -16.25
C ARG A 89 -34.54 -24.56 -15.95
N TRP A 90 -33.73 -25.16 -16.82
CA TRP A 90 -32.28 -25.23 -16.64
C TRP A 90 -31.61 -23.86 -16.72
N LEU A 91 -32.02 -23.00 -17.65
CA LEU A 91 -31.53 -21.63 -17.69
C LEU A 91 -31.96 -20.86 -16.45
N ALA A 92 -33.20 -21.02 -15.99
CA ALA A 92 -33.66 -20.43 -14.73
C ALA A 92 -32.91 -20.99 -13.51
N GLU A 93 -32.55 -22.27 -13.49
CA GLU A 93 -31.77 -22.90 -12.42
C GLU A 93 -30.28 -22.52 -12.45
N GLY A 94 -29.69 -22.34 -13.63
CA GLY A 94 -28.31 -21.88 -13.76
C GLY A 94 -28.15 -20.36 -13.61
N LEU A 95 -29.17 -19.57 -13.92
CA LEU A 95 -29.28 -18.17 -13.48
C LEU A 95 -29.51 -18.07 -11.96
N ARG A 96 -29.86 -19.17 -11.29
CA ARG A 96 -30.06 -19.28 -9.84
C ARG A 96 -28.82 -19.80 -9.09
N VAL A 97 -27.63 -19.91 -9.69
CA VAL A 97 -26.39 -20.30 -8.98
C VAL A 97 -26.15 -19.34 -7.80
N PRO A 98 -26.38 -19.75 -6.54
CA PRO A 98 -26.31 -18.85 -5.40
C PRO A 98 -24.92 -18.96 -4.75
N GLN A 99 -24.16 -17.87 -4.75
CA GLN A 99 -23.03 -17.72 -3.84
C GLN A 99 -23.59 -17.38 -2.44
N PRO A 100 -23.06 -17.91 -1.33
CA PRO A 100 -23.48 -17.50 0.01
C PRO A 100 -23.19 -16.00 0.24
N TRP A 101 -24.13 -15.25 0.83
CA TRP A 101 -23.94 -13.82 1.18
C TRP A 101 -24.30 -13.51 2.63
N LEU A 102 -23.82 -12.36 3.12
CA LEU A 102 -24.09 -11.85 4.45
C LEU A 102 -25.35 -10.97 4.47
N GLU A 103 -26.23 -11.17 5.45
CA GLU A 103 -27.46 -10.37 5.63
C GLU A 103 -27.45 -9.62 6.97
N TRP A 104 -27.78 -8.33 6.96
CA TRP A 104 -27.86 -7.46 8.15
C TRP A 104 -29.02 -6.46 8.04
N ALA A 105 -29.42 -5.85 9.16
CA ALA A 105 -30.61 -5.00 9.24
C ALA A 105 -30.68 -3.91 8.15
N GLY A 106 -29.60 -3.14 7.97
CA GLY A 106 -29.53 -2.09 6.94
C GLY A 106 -29.62 -2.59 5.49
N LYS A 107 -29.32 -3.87 5.22
CA LYS A 107 -29.46 -4.50 3.90
C LYS A 107 -30.92 -4.86 3.59
N ARG A 108 -31.72 -5.19 4.61
CA ARG A 108 -33.16 -5.46 4.48
C ARG A 108 -34.01 -4.19 4.36
N GLU A 109 -33.63 -3.16 5.09
CA GLU A 109 -34.44 -1.96 5.29
C GLU A 109 -34.18 -0.88 4.22
N GLN A 110 -32.98 -0.85 3.63
CA GLN A 110 -32.58 0.16 2.66
C GLN A 110 -31.83 -0.46 1.48
N GLN A 111 -32.50 -0.55 0.32
CA GLN A 111 -31.95 -1.04 -0.95
C GLN A 111 -31.23 0.06 -1.77
N SER A 112 -31.25 1.29 -1.29
CA SER A 112 -30.54 2.40 -1.92
C SER A 112 -30.25 3.46 -0.87
N PHE A 113 -29.18 4.22 -1.06
CA PHE A 113 -28.91 5.40 -0.24
C PHE A 113 -28.65 6.61 -1.14
N GLU A 114 -29.04 7.79 -0.63
CA GLU A 114 -28.79 9.06 -1.30
C GLU A 114 -27.69 9.81 -0.58
N VAL A 115 -26.69 10.27 -1.34
CA VAL A 115 -25.64 11.17 -0.82
C VAL A 115 -25.77 12.50 -1.52
N GLU A 116 -25.85 13.56 -0.72
CA GLU A 116 -25.79 14.92 -1.23
C GLU A 116 -24.31 15.33 -1.36
N PRO A 117 -23.80 15.60 -2.58
CA PRO A 117 -22.43 16.03 -2.75
C PRO A 117 -22.31 17.46 -2.23
N VAL A 118 -21.64 17.65 -1.10
CA VAL A 118 -21.47 18.96 -0.46
C VAL A 118 -20.35 19.74 -1.15
N ALA A 119 -20.46 21.07 -1.19
CA ALA A 119 -19.34 21.91 -1.62
C ALA A 119 -18.18 21.74 -0.63
N LEU A 120 -17.08 21.15 -1.10
CA LEU A 120 -15.93 20.85 -0.27
C LEU A 120 -15.30 22.15 0.23
N HIS A 121 -15.33 22.34 1.54
CA HIS A 121 -14.51 23.35 2.19
C HIS A 121 -13.13 22.71 2.33
N ILE A 122 -12.21 23.05 1.44
CA ILE A 122 -10.81 22.63 1.56
C ILE A 122 -10.24 23.44 2.73
N HIS A 123 -10.10 22.79 3.89
CA HIS A 123 -9.67 23.48 5.11
C HIS A 123 -8.25 24.01 4.96
N GLU A 124 -7.38 23.23 4.32
CA GLU A 124 -6.01 23.65 4.04
C GLU A 124 -5.48 23.00 2.75
N ARG A 125 -4.83 23.82 1.91
CA ARG A 125 -3.99 23.35 0.79
C ARG A 125 -2.56 23.29 1.28
N ILE A 126 -1.99 22.09 1.38
CA ILE A 126 -0.57 21.95 1.72
C ILE A 126 0.21 22.06 0.41
N ALA A 127 0.59 23.28 0.07
CA ALA A 127 1.63 23.54 -0.92
C ALA A 127 2.94 23.76 -0.16
N ALA A 128 3.93 22.88 -0.36
CA ALA A 128 5.27 23.02 0.24
C ALA A 128 5.83 24.45 0.04
N GLN A 129 5.53 25.04 -1.11
CA GLN A 129 5.90 26.40 -1.50
C GLN A 129 5.39 27.51 -0.55
N ALA A 130 4.21 27.34 0.06
CA ALA A 130 3.65 28.33 1.00
C ALA A 130 4.35 28.28 2.37
N ILE A 131 4.80 27.10 2.78
CA ILE A 131 5.47 26.84 4.06
C ILE A 131 6.87 27.45 4.07
N ILE A 132 7.61 27.29 2.97
CA ILE A 132 8.97 27.81 2.82
C ILE A 132 9.01 29.34 2.81
N LYS A 133 8.01 30.00 2.20
CA LYS A 133 7.87 31.47 2.24
C LYS A 133 7.70 32.00 3.67
N VAL A 134 6.95 31.31 4.52
CA VAL A 134 6.76 31.67 5.93
C VAL A 134 8.04 31.40 6.75
N ALA A 135 8.73 30.30 6.47
CA ALA A 135 10.00 29.96 7.14
C ALA A 135 11.15 30.91 6.78
N ALA A 136 11.15 31.48 5.57
CA ALA A 136 12.17 32.40 5.09
C ALA A 136 12.09 33.84 5.67
N ARG A 137 11.13 34.14 6.56
CA ARG A 137 10.93 35.48 7.16
C ARG A 137 10.95 36.63 6.15
N GLN A 138 10.43 36.40 4.94
CA GLN A 138 10.12 37.49 4.04
C GLN A 138 8.82 38.14 4.51
N ASP A 139 8.77 39.47 4.52
CA ASP A 139 7.56 40.24 4.85
C ASP A 139 6.48 39.92 3.81
N VAL A 140 5.70 38.88 4.09
CA VAL A 140 4.45 38.63 3.39
C VAL A 140 3.47 39.61 4.00
N GLN A 141 3.35 40.77 3.35
CA GLN A 141 2.22 41.65 3.57
C GLN A 141 0.96 40.79 3.39
N ARG A 142 0.25 40.57 4.50
CA ARG A 142 -0.88 39.65 4.60
C ARG A 142 -1.97 40.05 3.61
N ASP A 143 -2.06 39.32 2.50
CA ASP A 143 -3.29 39.15 1.74
C ASP A 143 -3.53 37.66 1.54
N LEU A 144 -4.27 37.08 2.49
CA LEU A 144 -4.64 35.66 2.55
C LEU A 144 -5.77 35.27 1.57
N PHE A 145 -6.17 36.16 0.63
CA PHE A 145 -7.38 35.97 -0.19
C PHE A 145 -7.32 36.44 -1.66
N ALA A 146 -6.15 36.67 -2.25
CA ALA A 146 -6.06 37.01 -3.67
C ALA A 146 -5.44 35.87 -4.51
N ASP A 147 -6.07 35.55 -5.64
CA ASP A 147 -5.56 34.60 -6.64
C ASP A 147 -4.15 35.00 -7.11
N PRO A 148 -3.25 34.04 -7.37
CA PRO A 148 -1.85 34.34 -7.66
C PRO A 148 -1.68 34.94 -9.05
N GLN A 149 -1.25 36.21 -9.11
CA GLN A 149 -0.51 36.72 -10.27
C GLN A 149 0.90 36.10 -10.27
N LEU A 150 1.18 35.29 -11.29
CA LEU A 150 2.49 34.68 -11.53
C LEU A 150 3.53 35.74 -11.92
N ASN A 151 4.63 35.80 -11.17
CA ASN A 151 5.99 35.46 -11.65
C ASN A 151 7.06 35.99 -10.66
N TYR A 152 7.88 35.07 -10.13
CA TYR A 152 9.35 35.14 -10.07
C TYR A 152 9.89 34.04 -9.13
N ARG A 153 10.56 33.05 -9.76
CA ARG A 153 11.46 32.02 -9.22
C ARG A 153 10.84 30.80 -8.53
N GLU A 154 10.70 29.78 -9.38
CA GLU A 154 10.46 28.34 -9.25
C GLU A 154 11.37 27.56 -8.28
N ALA A 155 11.82 28.18 -7.19
CA ALA A 155 12.53 27.45 -6.15
C ALA A 155 11.54 27.02 -5.05
N VAL A 156 11.62 25.74 -4.70
CA VAL A 156 11.07 25.10 -3.49
C VAL A 156 9.66 24.49 -3.59
N GLN A 157 9.50 23.54 -4.50
CA GLN A 157 8.60 22.39 -4.34
C GLN A 157 9.47 21.13 -4.27
N PHE A 158 9.23 20.24 -3.29
CA PHE A 158 10.03 19.01 -3.11
C PHE A 158 9.75 17.96 -4.19
N TYR A 159 8.49 17.86 -4.63
CA TYR A 159 8.08 17.15 -5.84
C TYR A 159 7.07 18.02 -6.58
N GLN A 160 7.31 18.31 -7.86
CA GLN A 160 6.36 19.02 -8.68
C GLN A 160 5.44 18.00 -9.35
N HIS A 161 4.14 18.09 -9.05
CA HIS A 161 3.12 17.35 -9.78
C HIS A 161 2.67 18.17 -11.00
N ASP A 162 1.79 17.64 -11.86
CA ASP A 162 1.17 18.46 -12.92
C ASP A 162 0.63 19.78 -12.34
N MET A 163 0.79 20.86 -13.11
CA MET A 163 0.87 22.29 -12.68
C MET A 163 -0.29 22.83 -11.82
N ASP A 164 -1.30 22.03 -11.49
CA ASP A 164 -2.49 22.43 -10.72
C ASP A 164 -2.81 21.51 -9.51
N TRP A 165 -1.96 20.54 -9.17
CA TRP A 165 -2.24 19.63 -8.04
C TRP A 165 -1.66 20.13 -6.71
N ALA A 166 -2.51 20.24 -5.69
CA ALA A 166 -2.14 20.42 -4.30
C ALA A 166 -2.69 19.27 -3.44
N ASN A 167 -1.87 18.73 -2.55
CA ASN A 167 -2.27 17.71 -1.59
C ASN A 167 -3.27 18.31 -0.57
N ARG A 168 -4.24 17.49 -0.14
CA ARG A 168 -5.46 18.01 0.51
C ARG A 168 -5.80 17.29 1.81
N MET A 169 -6.08 18.09 2.83
CA MET A 169 -6.72 17.65 4.07
C MET A 169 -8.14 18.19 4.10
N ILE A 170 -9.13 17.31 4.22
CA ILE A 170 -10.54 17.68 4.18
C ILE A 170 -11.21 17.28 5.51
N LEU A 171 -11.77 18.27 6.21
CA LEU A 171 -12.65 18.01 7.35
C LEU A 171 -14.08 17.81 6.84
N GLY A 172 -14.64 16.65 7.14
CA GLY A 172 -16.02 16.32 6.80
C GLY A 172 -16.28 14.82 6.89
N ASP A 173 -17.55 14.44 6.73
CA ASP A 173 -17.90 13.03 6.64
C ASP A 173 -17.35 12.42 5.35
N SER A 174 -16.61 11.32 5.47
CA SER A 174 -15.90 10.71 4.34
C SER A 174 -16.82 10.24 3.23
N LEU A 175 -18.06 9.82 3.54
CA LEU A 175 -19.04 9.44 2.52
C LEU A 175 -19.42 10.64 1.63
N GLN A 176 -19.78 11.77 2.26
CA GLN A 176 -20.14 13.00 1.55
C GLN A 176 -18.96 13.58 0.77
N VAL A 177 -17.77 13.57 1.38
CA VAL A 177 -16.56 14.09 0.75
C VAL A 177 -16.19 13.25 -0.47
N MET A 178 -16.16 11.93 -0.35
CA MET A 178 -15.87 11.03 -1.48
C MET A 178 -16.88 11.17 -2.61
N ALA A 179 -18.18 11.31 -2.31
CA ALA A 179 -19.20 11.55 -3.33
C ALA A 179 -18.98 12.88 -4.07
N SER A 180 -18.53 13.92 -3.35
CA SER A 180 -18.18 15.20 -3.93
C SER A 180 -16.91 15.12 -4.79
N LEU A 181 -15.88 14.41 -4.34
CA LEU A 181 -14.66 14.13 -5.13
C LEU A 181 -15.00 13.39 -6.44
N ALA A 182 -15.91 12.42 -6.38
CA ALA A 182 -16.30 11.65 -7.56
C ALA A 182 -17.03 12.50 -8.61
N ARG A 183 -17.95 13.39 -8.20
CA ARG A 183 -18.87 14.08 -9.12
C ARG A 183 -18.56 15.55 -9.39
N ARG A 184 -18.09 16.29 -8.38
CA ARG A 184 -17.79 17.73 -8.52
C ARG A 184 -16.36 17.97 -8.96
N GLU A 185 -15.42 17.12 -8.56
CA GLU A 185 -13.99 17.29 -8.85
C GLU A 185 -13.43 16.29 -9.88
N ASP A 186 -14.28 15.45 -10.46
CA ASP A 186 -13.92 14.48 -11.52
C ASP A 186 -12.73 13.57 -11.14
N VAL A 187 -12.66 13.17 -9.86
CA VAL A 187 -11.63 12.26 -9.32
C VAL A 187 -12.05 10.78 -9.47
N ALA A 188 -13.27 10.52 -9.97
CA ALA A 188 -13.75 9.17 -10.26
C ALA A 188 -12.81 8.43 -11.23
N GLY A 189 -12.47 7.18 -10.92
CA GLY A 189 -11.56 6.38 -11.75
C GLY A 189 -10.08 6.79 -11.72
N ARG A 190 -9.66 7.72 -10.85
CA ARG A 190 -8.29 8.27 -10.84
C ARG A 190 -7.46 7.89 -9.62
N VAL A 191 -8.08 7.36 -8.56
CA VAL A 191 -7.38 6.99 -7.33
C VAL A 191 -6.70 5.64 -7.51
N GLN A 192 -5.38 5.57 -7.31
CA GLN A 192 -4.62 4.32 -7.49
C GLN A 192 -4.62 3.47 -6.21
N MET A 193 -4.59 4.09 -5.04
CA MET A 193 -4.65 3.38 -3.76
C MET A 193 -5.61 4.04 -2.78
N ILE A 194 -6.45 3.24 -2.13
CA ILE A 194 -7.26 3.66 -0.98
C ILE A 194 -6.81 2.87 0.25
N TYR A 195 -6.53 3.56 1.35
CA TYR A 195 -6.25 2.93 2.64
C TYR A 195 -7.34 3.31 3.64
N VAL A 196 -8.03 2.33 4.19
CA VAL A 196 -9.11 2.54 5.16
C VAL A 196 -8.73 1.87 6.48
N ASP A 197 -8.67 2.66 7.55
CA ASP A 197 -8.54 2.18 8.92
C ASP A 197 -9.83 2.51 9.70
N PRO A 198 -10.90 1.73 9.49
CA PRO A 198 -12.19 2.03 10.07
C PRO A 198 -12.17 1.80 11.59
N PRO A 199 -13.07 2.48 12.33
CA PRO A 199 -13.28 2.24 13.75
C PRO A 199 -13.46 0.74 14.09
N TYR A 200 -12.60 0.16 14.92
CA TYR A 200 -12.71 -1.24 15.38
C TYR A 200 -13.78 -1.40 16.47
N GLY A 201 -15.01 -1.73 16.04
CA GLY A 201 -16.05 -2.20 16.94
C GLY A 201 -16.81 -1.10 17.70
N ILE A 202 -17.99 -1.49 18.19
CA ILE A 202 -19.12 -0.65 18.62
C ILE A 202 -18.88 0.05 19.97
N LYS A 203 -17.81 -0.33 20.69
CA LYS A 203 -17.48 0.22 22.02
C LYS A 203 -16.55 1.43 21.88
N PHE A 204 -17.06 2.50 21.29
CA PHE A 204 -16.36 3.77 21.09
C PHE A 204 -16.23 4.63 22.37
N ALA A 205 -16.06 4.02 23.54
CA ALA A 205 -16.00 4.76 24.81
C ALA A 205 -14.60 5.35 25.10
N SER A 206 -13.49 4.72 24.68
CA SER A 206 -12.17 5.04 25.26
C SER A 206 -11.13 5.69 24.32
N ASN A 207 -11.39 5.82 23.01
CA ASN A 207 -10.34 6.18 22.04
C ASN A 207 -10.47 7.61 21.46
N PHE A 208 -11.43 8.40 21.93
CA PHE A 208 -11.61 9.77 21.47
C PHE A 208 -10.75 10.74 22.29
N GLN A 209 -9.70 11.30 21.69
CA GLN A 209 -8.86 12.31 22.33
C GLN A 209 -9.47 13.71 22.12
N PRO A 210 -10.01 14.37 23.16
CA PRO A 210 -10.71 15.65 23.00
C PRO A 210 -9.76 16.83 22.78
N GLU A 211 -8.50 16.71 23.24
CA GLU A 211 -7.51 17.80 23.25
C GLU A 211 -6.12 17.31 22.80
N VAL A 212 -5.43 18.13 22.00
CA VAL A 212 -4.02 17.92 21.62
C VAL A 212 -3.14 17.93 22.87
N GLY A 213 -2.51 16.79 23.21
CA GLY A 213 -1.55 16.67 24.32
C GLY A 213 -1.97 15.82 25.53
N LYS A 214 -3.26 15.44 25.67
CA LYS A 214 -3.72 14.46 26.68
C LYS A 214 -3.79 13.06 26.09
N ARG A 215 -2.84 12.20 26.48
CA ARG A 215 -2.78 10.79 26.06
C ARG A 215 -3.68 9.85 26.88
N ASP A 216 -4.18 10.31 28.02
CA ASP A 216 -4.93 9.50 28.98
C ASP A 216 -6.42 9.87 28.87
N VAL A 217 -7.19 9.05 28.11
CA VAL A 217 -8.62 9.24 27.90
C VAL A 217 -9.37 8.47 28.99
N LYS A 218 -10.06 9.18 29.89
CA LYS A 218 -10.93 8.59 30.91
C LYS A 218 -12.34 9.13 30.72
N ASP A 219 -13.33 8.25 30.81
CA ASP A 219 -14.75 8.58 30.72
C ASP A 219 -15.15 9.61 31.78
N LYS A 220 -15.24 10.88 31.39
CA LYS A 220 -15.96 11.92 32.13
C LYS A 220 -16.92 12.60 31.17
N GLU A 221 -18.18 12.75 31.58
CA GLU A 221 -19.23 13.43 30.80
C GLU A 221 -18.86 14.88 30.37
N SER A 222 -17.85 15.47 31.02
CA SER A 222 -17.32 16.81 30.70
C SER A 222 -16.47 16.88 29.42
N ASP A 223 -16.00 15.73 28.89
CA ASP A 223 -15.06 15.66 27.77
C ASP A 223 -15.74 15.43 26.41
N LEU A 224 -17.07 15.35 26.38
CA LEU A 224 -17.88 15.39 25.17
C LEU A 224 -17.84 16.80 24.57
N THR A 225 -17.00 17.00 23.56
CA THR A 225 -16.85 18.25 22.82
C THR A 225 -18.17 18.79 22.27
N ARG A 226 -18.33 20.12 22.33
CA ARG A 226 -19.54 20.93 22.01
C ARG A 226 -19.96 20.96 20.52
N GLU A 227 -19.50 20.04 19.67
CA GLU A 227 -19.82 20.06 18.23
C GLU A 227 -21.02 19.12 17.92
N PRO A 228 -22.20 19.67 17.59
CA PRO A 228 -23.42 18.88 17.39
C PRO A 228 -23.34 17.91 16.22
N GLU A 229 -22.49 18.17 15.22
CA GLU A 229 -22.26 17.28 14.08
C GLU A 229 -21.56 15.98 14.49
N MET A 230 -20.56 16.06 15.37
CA MET A 230 -19.93 14.87 15.94
C MET A 230 -20.90 14.12 16.86
N VAL A 231 -21.65 14.82 17.71
CA VAL A 231 -22.60 14.14 18.62
C VAL A 231 -23.71 13.40 17.85
N LYS A 232 -24.17 13.94 16.71
CA LYS A 232 -25.22 13.35 15.88
C LYS A 232 -24.70 12.19 15.02
N ALA A 233 -23.50 12.31 14.44
CA ALA A 233 -22.86 11.22 13.71
C ALA A 233 -22.41 10.06 14.62
N TYR A 234 -22.10 10.31 15.89
CA TYR A 234 -21.62 9.27 16.82
C TYR A 234 -22.73 8.56 17.61
N ARG A 235 -23.83 9.24 18.00
CA ARG A 235 -24.92 8.60 18.78
C ARG A 235 -25.87 7.76 17.92
N ASP A 236 -26.15 8.16 16.68
CA ASP A 236 -27.12 7.45 15.83
C ASP A 236 -26.49 6.27 15.06
N THR A 237 -25.18 6.29 14.79
CA THR A 237 -24.49 5.31 13.92
C THR A 237 -24.29 3.93 14.56
N TRP A 238 -24.52 3.74 15.86
CA TRP A 238 -24.14 2.49 16.55
C TRP A 238 -25.27 1.79 17.31
N THR A 239 -26.51 2.24 17.11
CA THR A 239 -27.71 1.73 17.80
C THR A 239 -27.94 0.22 17.58
N LEU A 240 -27.62 -0.33 16.41
CA LEU A 240 -27.77 -1.76 16.07
C LEU A 240 -26.43 -2.52 16.08
N GLY A 241 -25.40 -1.93 16.68
CA GLY A 241 -24.08 -2.54 16.80
C GLY A 241 -23.46 -2.91 15.45
N VAL A 242 -23.17 -4.20 15.24
CA VAL A 242 -22.44 -4.68 14.06
C VAL A 242 -23.22 -4.42 12.76
N HIS A 243 -24.56 -4.40 12.83
CA HIS A 243 -25.38 -4.15 11.65
C HIS A 243 -25.20 -2.71 11.14
N SER A 244 -25.14 -1.73 12.04
CA SER A 244 -24.88 -0.34 11.68
C SER A 244 -23.45 -0.15 11.17
N TYR A 245 -22.48 -0.87 11.75
CA TYR A 245 -21.09 -0.85 11.29
C TYR A 245 -20.93 -1.38 9.85
N LEU A 246 -21.56 -2.50 9.53
CA LEU A 246 -21.50 -3.08 8.18
C LEU A 246 -22.20 -2.18 7.16
N ALA A 247 -23.33 -1.56 7.52
CA ALA A 247 -23.99 -0.57 6.67
C ALA A 247 -23.09 0.66 6.44
N TYR A 248 -22.50 1.22 7.51
CA TYR A 248 -21.57 2.33 7.46
C TYR A 248 -20.38 2.08 6.51
N LEU A 249 -19.81 0.88 6.58
CA LEU A 249 -18.65 0.51 5.77
C LEU A 249 -19.05 0.22 4.33
N ARG A 250 -20.16 -0.48 4.10
CA ARG A 250 -20.71 -0.76 2.74
C ARG A 250 -20.84 0.53 1.94
N ASP A 251 -21.53 1.53 2.48
CA ASP A 251 -21.83 2.77 1.74
C ASP A 251 -20.55 3.49 1.31
N ARG A 252 -19.54 3.50 2.17
CA ARG A 252 -18.21 4.08 1.88
C ARG A 252 -17.43 3.26 0.86
N LEU A 253 -17.45 1.93 0.97
CA LEU A 253 -16.77 1.05 0.04
C LEU A 253 -17.36 1.16 -1.38
N MET A 254 -18.67 1.37 -1.51
CA MET A 254 -19.32 1.58 -2.81
C MET A 254 -18.81 2.85 -3.50
N VAL A 255 -18.73 3.97 -2.78
CA VAL A 255 -18.17 5.21 -3.34
C VAL A 255 -16.66 5.09 -3.57
N ALA A 256 -15.94 4.40 -2.68
CA ALA A 256 -14.50 4.13 -2.87
C ALA A 256 -14.22 3.34 -4.15
N LYS A 257 -15.05 2.35 -4.50
CA LYS A 257 -14.95 1.60 -5.76
C LYS A 257 -15.09 2.48 -7.00
N GLU A 258 -15.95 3.50 -6.95
CA GLU A 258 -16.13 4.48 -8.03
C GLU A 258 -14.89 5.39 -8.20
N LEU A 259 -14.24 5.75 -7.10
CA LEU A 259 -13.03 6.58 -7.11
C LEU A 259 -11.78 5.84 -7.62
N LEU A 260 -11.70 4.52 -7.43
CA LEU A 260 -10.56 3.72 -7.85
C LEU A 260 -10.39 3.68 -9.37
N ALA A 261 -9.14 3.81 -9.82
CA ALA A 261 -8.72 3.43 -11.16
C ALA A 261 -8.91 1.92 -11.39
N ASP A 262 -8.97 1.49 -12.65
CA ASP A 262 -9.17 0.06 -12.99
C ASP A 262 -8.02 -0.83 -12.50
N SER A 263 -6.80 -0.28 -12.47
CA SER A 263 -5.61 -0.87 -11.85
C SER A 263 -5.48 -0.62 -10.34
N GLY A 264 -6.44 0.10 -9.75
CA GLY A 264 -6.37 0.60 -8.38
C GLY A 264 -6.61 -0.48 -7.33
N SER A 265 -6.05 -0.26 -6.14
CA SER A 265 -6.16 -1.16 -4.98
C SER A 265 -6.78 -0.48 -3.77
N ILE A 266 -7.53 -1.25 -2.98
CA ILE A 266 -8.02 -0.84 -1.66
C ILE A 266 -7.50 -1.79 -0.58
N PHE A 267 -7.07 -1.19 0.52
CA PHE A 267 -6.67 -1.89 1.74
C PHE A 267 -7.61 -1.48 2.87
N VAL A 268 -8.21 -2.46 3.54
CA VAL A 268 -9.02 -2.24 4.75
C VAL A 268 -8.32 -2.92 5.93
N GLN A 269 -7.90 -2.12 6.90
CA GLN A 269 -7.34 -2.59 8.17
C GLN A 269 -8.48 -3.09 9.06
N ILE A 270 -8.34 -4.28 9.65
CA ILE A 270 -9.36 -4.84 10.52
C ILE A 270 -8.79 -5.81 11.56
N SER A 271 -9.46 -5.86 12.71
CA SER A 271 -9.20 -6.88 13.72
C SER A 271 -9.79 -8.25 13.36
N ASP A 272 -9.38 -9.31 14.07
CA ASP A 272 -9.99 -10.64 13.96
C ASP A 272 -11.50 -10.65 14.26
N GLU A 273 -11.97 -9.77 15.14
CA GLU A 273 -13.38 -9.70 15.56
C GLU A 273 -14.37 -9.55 14.40
N ASN A 274 -14.05 -8.67 13.43
CA ASN A 274 -14.94 -8.36 12.30
C ASN A 274 -14.33 -8.70 10.93
N LEU A 275 -13.15 -9.34 10.90
CA LEU A 275 -12.43 -9.69 9.67
C LEU A 275 -13.34 -10.37 8.64
N HIS A 276 -14.00 -11.46 9.02
CA HIS A 276 -14.82 -12.24 8.10
C HIS A 276 -16.11 -11.50 7.69
N ARG A 277 -16.66 -10.65 8.55
CA ARG A 277 -17.86 -9.87 8.23
C ARG A 277 -17.54 -8.76 7.23
N VAL A 278 -16.46 -8.02 7.47
CA VAL A 278 -15.95 -6.99 6.55
C VAL A 278 -15.54 -7.62 5.23
N ARG A 279 -14.91 -8.79 5.27
CA ARG A 279 -14.58 -9.57 4.08
C ARG A 279 -15.81 -9.84 3.20
N CYS A 280 -16.92 -10.32 3.78
CA CYS A 280 -18.14 -10.55 3.02
C CYS A 280 -18.70 -9.26 2.40
N VAL A 281 -18.64 -8.13 3.11
CA VAL A 281 -19.07 -6.83 2.56
C VAL A 281 -18.17 -6.40 1.40
N MET A 282 -16.86 -6.62 1.50
CA MET A 282 -15.93 -6.33 0.41
C MET A 282 -16.15 -7.26 -0.80
N ASP A 283 -16.40 -8.55 -0.59
CA ASP A 283 -16.76 -9.49 -1.66
C ASP A 283 -18.03 -9.04 -2.39
N GLU A 284 -19.01 -8.50 -1.67
CA GLU A 284 -20.25 -8.00 -2.25
C GLU A 284 -20.04 -6.70 -3.06
N VAL A 285 -19.23 -5.77 -2.55
CA VAL A 285 -18.98 -4.49 -3.22
C VAL A 285 -18.02 -4.64 -4.41
N PHE A 286 -16.92 -5.37 -4.22
CA PHE A 286 -15.84 -5.49 -5.20
C PHE A 286 -15.93 -6.74 -6.07
N GLY A 287 -16.65 -7.78 -5.66
CA GLY A 287 -16.61 -9.10 -6.26
C GLY A 287 -15.55 -9.98 -5.58
N ALA A 288 -15.90 -11.24 -5.30
CA ALA A 288 -15.00 -12.18 -4.62
C ALA A 288 -13.77 -12.53 -5.46
N GLU A 289 -13.91 -12.50 -6.78
CA GLU A 289 -12.84 -12.68 -7.76
C GLU A 289 -11.77 -11.59 -7.69
N ASN A 290 -12.15 -10.39 -7.23
CA ASN A 290 -11.27 -9.23 -7.14
C ASN A 290 -10.44 -9.16 -5.87
N PHE A 291 -10.58 -10.16 -5.00
CA PHE A 291 -9.71 -10.34 -3.86
C PHE A 291 -8.28 -10.71 -4.26
N VAL A 292 -7.31 -10.02 -3.65
CA VAL A 292 -5.89 -10.22 -3.94
C VAL A 292 -5.21 -11.02 -2.84
N SER A 293 -5.23 -10.53 -1.59
CA SER A 293 -4.57 -11.21 -0.47
C SER A 293 -5.11 -10.74 0.88
N LEU A 294 -5.04 -11.64 1.88
CA LEU A 294 -5.16 -11.31 3.29
C LEU A 294 -3.73 -11.17 3.83
N ILE A 295 -3.41 -10.01 4.40
CA ILE A 295 -2.08 -9.73 4.94
C ILE A 295 -2.21 -9.64 6.45
N SER A 296 -1.42 -10.45 7.16
CA SER A 296 -1.35 -10.44 8.62
C SER A 296 -0.15 -9.62 9.06
N PHE A 297 -0.33 -8.63 9.93
CA PHE A 297 0.78 -7.81 10.41
C PHE A 297 0.79 -7.69 11.94
N GLN A 298 1.99 -7.69 12.50
CA GLN A 298 2.18 -7.64 13.94
C GLN A 298 1.98 -6.22 14.47
N THR A 299 1.18 -6.07 15.52
CA THR A 299 0.99 -4.82 16.27
C THR A 299 1.58 -4.95 17.68
N THR A 300 1.65 -3.85 18.45
CA THR A 300 2.23 -3.88 19.80
C THR A 300 1.50 -4.89 20.67
N SER A 301 2.14 -6.03 20.95
CA SER A 301 1.62 -7.12 21.77
C SER A 301 1.25 -6.61 23.14
N GLY A 302 -0.02 -6.68 23.52
CA GLY A 302 -0.46 -5.95 24.71
C GLY A 302 -1.75 -6.38 25.37
N PHE A 303 -2.37 -7.52 25.05
CA PHE A 303 -3.41 -8.07 25.92
C PHE A 303 -3.31 -9.60 25.93
N VAL A 304 -2.67 -10.13 26.97
CA VAL A 304 -2.98 -11.48 27.42
C VAL A 304 -4.41 -11.41 27.91
N GLU A 305 -5.39 -11.78 27.09
CA GLU A 305 -6.69 -12.11 27.64
C GLU A 305 -6.46 -13.25 28.62
N SER A 306 -6.81 -13.00 29.88
CA SER A 306 -6.60 -13.90 31.01
C SER A 306 -7.08 -15.32 30.68
N GLY A 307 -6.18 -16.21 30.25
CA GLY A 307 -6.47 -17.62 29.95
C GLY A 307 -6.46 -18.04 28.47
N GLY A 308 -6.15 -17.16 27.51
CA GLY A 308 -6.12 -17.46 26.06
C GLY A 308 -4.76 -17.33 25.37
N LEU A 309 -4.71 -17.66 24.07
CA LEU A 309 -3.55 -17.38 23.21
C LEU A 309 -3.49 -15.87 22.90
N SER A 310 -2.31 -15.28 23.06
CA SER A 310 -2.11 -13.86 22.78
C SER A 310 -2.25 -13.58 21.28
N ARG A 311 -3.01 -12.54 20.96
CA ARG A 311 -3.18 -12.10 19.58
C ARG A 311 -1.91 -11.42 19.07
N MET A 312 -1.47 -11.83 17.87
CA MET A 312 -0.24 -11.33 17.24
C MET A 312 -0.40 -9.92 16.65
N GLY A 313 -1.57 -9.61 16.08
CA GLY A 313 -1.82 -8.30 15.50
C GLY A 313 -3.09 -8.22 14.66
N ASP A 314 -3.11 -7.27 13.73
CA ASP A 314 -4.25 -6.93 12.87
C ASP A 314 -4.05 -7.48 11.44
N TYR A 315 -5.11 -7.34 10.63
CA TYR A 315 -5.16 -7.83 9.26
C TYR A 315 -5.42 -6.70 8.28
N LEU A 316 -4.94 -6.84 7.04
CA LEU A 316 -5.33 -6.02 5.91
C LEU A 316 -6.03 -6.90 4.87
N LEU A 317 -7.25 -6.51 4.52
CA LEU A 317 -7.96 -7.04 3.36
C LEU A 317 -7.56 -6.24 2.12
N TRP A 318 -6.91 -6.89 1.16
CA TRP A 318 -6.49 -6.27 -0.09
C TRP A 318 -7.37 -6.73 -1.26
N TYR A 319 -8.03 -5.78 -1.90
CA TYR A 319 -8.80 -5.95 -3.13
C TYR A 319 -8.29 -5.04 -4.23
N GLY A 320 -8.38 -5.52 -5.47
CA GLY A 320 -8.29 -4.68 -6.66
C GLY A 320 -9.68 -4.20 -7.09
N LYS A 321 -9.75 -3.14 -7.88
CA LYS A 321 -11.00 -2.83 -8.60
C LYS A 321 -11.28 -3.87 -9.69
N ASN A 322 -10.24 -4.27 -10.41
CA ASN A 322 -10.24 -5.40 -11.33
C ASN A 322 -8.92 -6.17 -11.18
N ARG A 323 -8.98 -7.38 -10.61
CA ARG A 323 -7.78 -8.18 -10.29
C ARG A 323 -6.86 -8.45 -11.47
N GLU A 324 -7.40 -8.60 -12.68
CA GLU A 324 -6.59 -8.84 -13.88
C GLU A 324 -5.77 -7.61 -14.29
N GLN A 325 -6.23 -6.41 -13.92
CA GLN A 325 -5.58 -5.14 -14.22
C GLN A 325 -4.88 -4.51 -13.01
N THR A 326 -5.08 -5.06 -11.81
CA THR A 326 -4.51 -4.54 -10.57
C THR A 326 -3.00 -4.39 -10.68
N LYS A 327 -2.50 -3.19 -10.40
CA LYS A 327 -1.06 -2.92 -10.32
C LYS A 327 -0.48 -3.62 -9.09
N ILE A 328 0.50 -4.50 -9.30
CA ILE A 328 1.19 -5.22 -8.23
C ILE A 328 2.71 -5.10 -8.43
N CYS A 329 3.36 -4.40 -7.51
CA CYS A 329 4.80 -4.31 -7.39
C CYS A 329 5.27 -5.28 -6.30
N THR A 330 6.10 -6.26 -6.66
CA THR A 330 6.66 -7.18 -5.68
C THR A 330 7.65 -6.45 -4.77
N LEU A 331 7.40 -6.50 -3.46
CA LEU A 331 8.36 -6.00 -2.49
C LEU A 331 9.45 -7.03 -2.26
N TYR A 332 10.69 -6.55 -2.29
CA TYR A 332 11.86 -7.34 -2.00
C TYR A 332 12.46 -6.90 -0.67
N GLU A 333 13.01 -7.85 0.08
CA GLU A 333 13.82 -7.58 1.25
C GLU A 333 15.21 -8.17 1.06
N ARG A 334 16.23 -7.47 1.53
CA ARG A 334 17.61 -7.94 1.45
C ARG A 334 17.73 -9.26 2.22
N GLN A 335 18.23 -10.27 1.54
CA GLN A 335 18.50 -11.56 2.15
C GLN A 335 19.91 -11.52 2.75
N GLU A 336 20.00 -11.83 4.03
CA GLU A 336 21.30 -12.00 4.67
C GLU A 336 21.96 -13.27 4.13
N ILE A 337 23.19 -13.13 3.63
CA ILE A 337 23.97 -14.25 3.14
C ILE A 337 24.74 -14.80 4.34
N ARG A 338 24.24 -15.89 4.92
CA ARG A 338 24.87 -16.57 6.04
C ARG A 338 25.50 -17.88 5.57
N PRO A 339 26.78 -18.16 5.85
CA PRO A 339 27.38 -19.46 5.57
C PRO A 339 26.55 -20.58 6.20
N GLY A 340 26.28 -21.66 5.46
CA GLY A 340 25.49 -22.80 5.95
C GLY A 340 23.97 -22.62 5.84
N ALA A 341 23.46 -21.40 5.63
CA ALA A 341 22.04 -21.18 5.39
C ALA A 341 21.56 -21.79 4.06
N THR A 342 20.24 -21.93 3.90
CA THR A 342 19.60 -22.56 2.73
C THR A 342 19.95 -21.93 1.37
N ASN A 343 20.50 -20.71 1.35
CA ASN A 343 20.98 -20.01 0.16
C ASN A 343 22.51 -20.02 -0.02
N ALA A 344 23.27 -20.62 0.91
CA ALA A 344 24.73 -20.51 0.97
C ALA A 344 25.40 -21.73 1.64
N ALA A 345 24.98 -22.95 1.26
CA ALA A 345 25.48 -24.19 1.83
C ALA A 345 26.86 -24.64 1.27
N TRP A 346 27.29 -24.07 0.14
CA TRP A 346 28.56 -24.38 -0.50
C TRP A 346 29.38 -23.11 -0.74
N LEU A 347 30.70 -23.26 -0.80
CA LEU A 347 31.60 -22.21 -1.26
C LEU A 347 32.40 -22.66 -2.48
N ILE A 348 32.83 -21.69 -3.28
CA ILE A 348 33.93 -21.83 -4.24
C ILE A 348 35.07 -20.91 -3.81
N THR A 349 36.29 -21.43 -3.78
CA THR A 349 37.50 -20.69 -3.45
C THR A 349 37.98 -19.88 -4.65
N THR A 350 38.95 -19.00 -4.43
CA THR A 350 39.61 -18.22 -5.50
C THR A 350 40.38 -19.10 -6.49
N GLU A 351 40.76 -20.31 -6.08
CA GLU A 351 41.45 -21.31 -6.90
C GLU A 351 40.49 -22.12 -7.79
N GLY A 352 39.17 -21.97 -7.59
CA GLY A 352 38.13 -22.65 -8.38
C GLY A 352 37.61 -23.95 -7.76
N ASP A 353 38.23 -24.41 -6.68
CA ASP A 353 37.77 -25.55 -5.90
C ASP A 353 36.50 -25.22 -5.12
N TYR A 354 35.60 -26.20 -4.97
CA TYR A 354 34.36 -25.99 -4.25
C TYR A 354 34.10 -27.10 -3.23
N ARG A 355 33.55 -26.70 -2.08
CA ARG A 355 33.21 -27.61 -0.98
C ARG A 355 32.00 -27.11 -0.20
N GLY A 356 31.44 -28.01 0.61
CA GLY A 356 30.43 -27.63 1.59
C GLY A 356 31.02 -26.69 2.67
N ILE A 357 30.16 -25.84 3.22
CA ILE A 357 30.48 -25.07 4.43
C ILE A 357 30.63 -26.03 5.62
N THR A 358 31.66 -25.82 6.43
CA THR A 358 31.86 -26.60 7.67
C THR A 358 31.02 -26.03 8.81
N SER A 359 30.72 -26.83 9.83
CA SER A 359 29.99 -26.33 11.01
C SER A 359 30.76 -25.23 11.75
N ALA A 360 32.10 -25.23 11.70
CA ALA A 360 32.90 -24.16 12.31
C ALA A 360 32.73 -22.81 11.57
N GLU A 361 32.61 -22.85 10.25
CA GLU A 361 32.33 -21.66 9.43
C GLU A 361 30.88 -21.18 9.55
N GLU A 362 29.92 -22.11 9.67
CA GLU A 362 28.51 -21.80 9.90
C GLU A 362 28.29 -21.09 11.25
N ASP A 363 28.95 -21.57 12.31
CA ASP A 363 28.90 -20.96 13.65
C ASP A 363 29.75 -19.68 13.77
N GLY A 364 30.50 -19.31 12.73
CA GLY A 364 31.41 -18.16 12.73
C GLY A 364 32.68 -18.35 13.59
N ARG A 365 33.02 -19.59 13.95
CA ARG A 365 34.26 -19.93 14.67
C ARG A 365 35.49 -19.89 13.75
N GLU A 366 35.28 -20.12 12.46
CA GLU A 366 36.30 -19.98 11.40
C GLU A 366 35.82 -18.99 10.34
N LEU A 367 36.75 -18.18 9.84
CA LEU A 367 36.48 -17.24 8.76
C LEU A 367 36.63 -17.93 7.40
N LEU A 368 35.75 -17.58 6.47
CA LEU A 368 35.89 -17.99 5.08
C LEU A 368 37.14 -17.37 4.47
N GLN A 369 37.80 -18.10 3.57
CA GLN A 369 38.90 -17.56 2.78
C GLN A 369 38.44 -16.33 2.00
N GLU A 370 39.23 -15.26 2.04
CA GLU A 370 38.93 -14.01 1.36
C GLU A 370 38.75 -14.23 -0.15
N GLY A 371 37.68 -13.65 -0.72
CA GLY A 371 37.32 -13.85 -2.12
C GLY A 371 36.49 -15.11 -2.42
N SER A 372 36.22 -15.96 -1.43
CA SER A 372 35.33 -17.11 -1.61
C SER A 372 33.90 -16.67 -1.92
N ARG A 373 33.24 -17.37 -2.84
CA ARG A 373 31.84 -17.09 -3.20
C ARG A 373 30.90 -18.18 -2.69
N LEU A 374 29.86 -17.76 -1.99
CA LEU A 374 28.83 -18.64 -1.45
C LEU A 374 27.76 -18.94 -2.50
N TYR A 375 27.32 -20.19 -2.54
CA TYR A 375 26.28 -20.62 -3.45
C TYR A 375 25.46 -21.78 -2.88
N ASN A 376 24.37 -22.10 -3.56
CA ASN A 376 23.61 -23.32 -3.32
C ASN A 376 23.40 -24.10 -4.63
N PRO A 377 23.64 -25.43 -4.66
CA PRO A 377 23.28 -26.26 -5.80
C PRO A 377 21.76 -26.35 -5.98
N ASP A 378 21.26 -25.93 -7.15
CA ASP A 378 19.85 -25.98 -7.53
C ASP A 378 19.63 -26.98 -8.69
N ASN A 379 18.40 -27.41 -8.92
CA ASN A 379 18.08 -28.49 -9.85
C ASN A 379 18.11 -28.04 -11.31
N PHE A 380 18.85 -28.78 -12.16
CA PHE A 380 18.85 -28.61 -13.63
C PHE A 380 17.74 -29.34 -14.37
N ILE A 381 16.98 -30.21 -13.70
CA ILE A 381 15.96 -31.04 -14.32
C ILE A 381 14.55 -30.48 -14.06
N SER A 382 13.69 -30.57 -15.06
CA SER A 382 12.24 -30.33 -14.95
C SER A 382 11.48 -31.62 -15.21
N GLN A 383 10.26 -31.70 -14.69
CA GLN A 383 9.36 -32.81 -14.97
C GLN A 383 8.84 -32.75 -16.41
N GLY A 384 8.70 -33.93 -17.03
CA GLY A 384 8.26 -34.12 -18.40
C GLY A 384 9.32 -34.86 -19.21
N ALA A 385 8.94 -35.93 -19.90
CA ALA A 385 9.84 -36.67 -20.76
C ALA A 385 10.33 -35.77 -21.92
N ALA A 386 11.63 -35.79 -22.20
CA ALA A 386 12.17 -35.15 -23.38
C ALA A 386 11.67 -35.86 -24.65
N SER A 387 11.42 -35.10 -25.73
CA SER A 387 11.03 -35.65 -27.04
C SER A 387 12.13 -36.48 -27.70
N SER A 388 13.38 -36.28 -27.28
CA SER A 388 14.57 -36.98 -27.75
C SER A 388 15.56 -37.17 -26.60
N PRO A 389 16.46 -38.16 -26.67
CA PRO A 389 17.58 -38.27 -25.75
C PRO A 389 18.39 -36.97 -25.67
N GLN A 390 18.89 -36.63 -24.48
CA GLN A 390 19.62 -35.37 -24.22
C GLN A 390 20.95 -35.61 -23.50
N PRO A 391 21.88 -36.41 -24.07
CA PRO A 391 23.18 -36.66 -23.48
C PRO A 391 24.03 -35.39 -23.48
N PHE A 392 24.64 -35.05 -22.35
CA PHE A 392 25.50 -33.90 -22.21
C PHE A 392 26.85 -34.33 -21.65
N ASP A 393 27.92 -34.13 -22.42
CA ASP A 393 29.29 -34.35 -21.94
C ASP A 393 29.73 -33.14 -21.11
N PHE A 394 30.14 -33.39 -19.87
CA PHE A 394 30.75 -32.38 -19.02
C PHE A 394 31.93 -32.98 -18.27
N GLN A 395 33.12 -32.40 -18.46
CA GLN A 395 34.37 -32.86 -17.86
C GLN A 395 34.67 -34.35 -18.15
N GLY A 396 34.31 -34.83 -19.35
CA GLY A 396 34.56 -36.21 -19.79
C GLY A 396 33.60 -37.25 -19.20
N GLN A 397 32.56 -36.83 -18.49
CA GLN A 397 31.46 -37.68 -18.04
C GLN A 397 30.16 -37.31 -18.76
N MET A 398 29.44 -38.31 -19.25
CA MET A 398 28.15 -38.13 -19.90
C MET A 398 27.01 -38.11 -18.86
N TYR A 399 26.20 -37.06 -18.90
CA TYR A 399 25.02 -36.89 -18.06
C TYR A 399 23.76 -36.86 -18.91
N GLU A 400 22.70 -37.54 -18.45
CA GLU A 400 21.40 -37.53 -19.10
C GLU A 400 20.27 -37.48 -18.05
N PRO A 401 19.19 -36.70 -18.28
CA PRO A 401 18.01 -36.72 -17.42
C PRO A 401 17.34 -38.10 -17.47
N SER A 402 16.75 -38.53 -16.36
CA SER A 402 15.95 -39.77 -16.34
C SER A 402 14.70 -39.62 -17.22
N GLY A 403 14.14 -40.74 -17.72
CA GLY A 403 13.14 -40.75 -18.81
C GLY A 403 11.86 -39.93 -18.62
N ASN A 404 11.52 -39.51 -17.39
CA ASN A 404 10.39 -38.61 -17.11
C ASN A 404 10.80 -37.15 -16.87
N ASN A 405 12.05 -36.80 -17.16
CA ASN A 405 12.61 -35.48 -16.95
C ASN A 405 13.34 -34.99 -18.21
N HIS A 406 13.53 -33.67 -18.28
CA HIS A 406 14.35 -33.01 -19.29
C HIS A 406 15.16 -31.89 -18.65
N TRP A 407 16.16 -31.39 -19.36
CA TRP A 407 16.94 -30.23 -18.90
C TRP A 407 16.08 -28.97 -18.86
N LYS A 408 16.10 -28.23 -17.74
CA LYS A 408 15.50 -26.89 -17.60
C LYS A 408 16.15 -25.87 -18.55
N PRO A 409 17.49 -25.79 -18.67
CA PRO A 409 18.12 -24.96 -19.69
C PRO A 409 17.81 -25.49 -21.09
N ASN A 410 17.82 -24.60 -22.09
CA ASN A 410 17.76 -25.01 -23.49
C ASN A 410 18.95 -25.93 -23.82
N TYR A 411 18.68 -27.16 -24.25
CA TYR A 411 19.71 -28.13 -24.61
C TYR A 411 19.99 -28.08 -26.13
N PRO A 412 21.25 -28.25 -26.59
CA PRO A 412 22.48 -28.32 -25.79
C PRO A 412 23.07 -26.94 -25.45
N ILE A 413 22.69 -25.90 -26.20
CA ILE A 413 23.37 -24.59 -26.21
C ILE A 413 23.38 -23.92 -24.83
N GLY A 414 22.26 -23.91 -24.12
CA GLY A 414 22.14 -23.29 -22.80
C GLY A 414 22.93 -24.01 -21.72
N LEU A 415 23.02 -25.34 -21.79
CA LEU A 415 23.89 -26.12 -20.91
C LEU A 415 25.37 -25.83 -21.17
N GLN A 416 25.77 -25.69 -22.44
CA GLN A 416 27.13 -25.29 -22.78
C GLN A 416 27.47 -23.90 -22.26
N ARG A 417 26.55 -22.93 -22.38
CA ARG A 417 26.74 -21.59 -21.81
C ARG A 417 26.90 -21.62 -20.29
N LEU A 418 26.14 -22.47 -19.60
CA LEU A 418 26.26 -22.65 -18.15
C LEU A 418 27.60 -23.30 -17.77
N ALA A 419 28.05 -24.30 -18.53
CA ALA A 419 29.35 -24.93 -18.37
C ALA A 419 30.48 -23.90 -18.50
N ASN A 420 30.50 -23.17 -19.62
CA ASN A 420 31.51 -22.14 -19.90
C ASN A 420 31.47 -20.96 -18.91
N SER A 421 30.31 -20.71 -18.28
CA SER A 421 30.15 -19.67 -17.24
C SER A 421 30.52 -20.15 -15.83
N GLY A 422 31.02 -21.39 -15.67
CA GLY A 422 31.33 -21.96 -14.35
C GLY A 422 30.11 -22.15 -13.45
N ARG A 423 28.93 -22.37 -14.06
CA ARG A 423 27.63 -22.46 -13.35
C ARG A 423 27.16 -23.90 -13.11
N ILE A 424 28.03 -24.89 -13.31
CA ILE A 424 27.73 -26.30 -13.07
C ILE A 424 28.41 -26.75 -11.78
N HIS A 425 27.62 -27.36 -10.90
CA HIS A 425 28.08 -28.09 -9.74
C HIS A 425 27.95 -29.59 -10.04
N VAL A 426 29.04 -30.35 -9.90
CA VAL A 426 29.01 -31.81 -10.04
C VAL A 426 28.68 -32.43 -8.68
N ALA A 427 27.53 -33.09 -8.59
CA ALA A 427 27.16 -33.95 -7.48
C ALA A 427 27.46 -35.42 -7.84
N ARG A 428 27.33 -36.34 -6.86
CA ARG A 428 27.77 -37.74 -6.98
C ARG A 428 27.42 -38.42 -8.32
N ASN A 429 26.17 -38.31 -8.76
CA ASN A 429 25.67 -38.94 -9.98
C ASN A 429 24.87 -37.97 -10.87
N SER A 430 25.01 -36.65 -10.68
CA SER A 430 24.19 -35.66 -11.38
C SER A 430 24.85 -34.29 -11.38
N ILE A 431 24.54 -33.49 -12.40
CA ILE A 431 24.91 -32.07 -12.43
C ILE A 431 23.78 -31.17 -11.90
N ARG A 432 24.16 -30.07 -11.25
CA ARG A 432 23.26 -29.07 -10.65
C ARG A 432 23.67 -27.65 -11.01
N TYR A 433 22.72 -26.72 -10.95
CA TYR A 433 22.96 -25.29 -11.15
C TYR A 433 23.66 -24.69 -9.94
N ARG A 434 24.77 -24.00 -10.18
CA ARG A 434 25.43 -23.18 -9.17
C ARG A 434 24.74 -21.82 -9.10
N ARG A 435 23.83 -21.66 -8.12
CA ARG A 435 23.17 -20.39 -7.82
C ARG A 435 23.94 -19.66 -6.72
N TYR A 436 24.68 -18.61 -7.08
CA TYR A 436 25.41 -17.83 -6.09
C TYR A 436 24.44 -17.02 -5.22
N ALA A 437 24.83 -16.80 -3.97
CA ALA A 437 24.04 -16.04 -3.02
C ALA A 437 23.93 -14.55 -3.41
N ASP A 438 24.90 -14.04 -4.17
CA ASP A 438 24.96 -12.66 -4.69
C ASP A 438 24.28 -12.48 -6.06
N ASP A 439 23.85 -13.56 -6.74
CA ASP A 439 23.15 -13.48 -8.04
C ASP A 439 21.80 -12.75 -7.94
N PHE A 440 21.13 -12.91 -6.79
CA PHE A 440 19.88 -12.23 -6.45
C PHE A 440 19.82 -12.07 -4.91
N PRO A 441 20.42 -11.01 -4.35
CA PRO A 441 20.64 -10.86 -2.90
C PRO A 441 19.38 -10.40 -2.15
N VAL A 442 18.21 -10.58 -2.75
CA VAL A 442 16.93 -10.16 -2.21
C VAL A 442 15.91 -11.28 -2.36
N LYS A 443 14.95 -11.34 -1.43
CA LYS A 443 13.84 -12.29 -1.48
C LYS A 443 12.52 -11.54 -1.52
N ALA A 444 11.55 -12.08 -2.27
CA ALA A 444 10.21 -11.52 -2.31
C ALA A 444 9.53 -11.65 -0.94
N ARG A 445 8.87 -10.58 -0.50
CA ARG A 445 8.13 -10.56 0.78
C ARG A 445 6.78 -11.23 0.62
N GLY A 446 6.41 -12.07 1.58
CA GLY A 446 5.08 -12.69 1.67
C GLY A 446 4.01 -11.80 2.33
N ASN A 447 2.85 -12.40 2.59
CA ASN A 447 1.69 -11.76 3.23
C ASN A 447 1.70 -11.84 4.77
N MET A 448 2.78 -12.34 5.38
CA MET A 448 2.98 -12.34 6.84
C MET A 448 4.05 -11.33 7.21
N TRP A 449 3.65 -10.25 7.87
CA TRP A 449 4.49 -9.12 8.22
C TRP A 449 4.78 -9.11 9.73
N ILE A 450 5.81 -9.85 10.12
CA ILE A 450 6.21 -10.04 11.52
C ILE A 450 7.16 -8.94 12.03
N ASP A 451 7.63 -8.07 11.14
CA ASP A 451 8.62 -7.02 11.42
C ASP A 451 8.00 -5.62 11.47
N THR A 452 6.68 -5.54 11.61
CA THR A 452 5.89 -4.30 11.75
C THR A 452 5.69 -3.91 13.22
N LEU A 453 6.30 -4.64 14.15
CA LEU A 453 6.31 -4.24 15.55
C LEU A 453 7.25 -3.03 15.74
N THR A 454 6.67 -1.86 16.02
CA THR A 454 7.41 -0.73 16.60
C THR A 454 7.45 -0.93 18.11
N GLY A 455 8.63 -1.27 18.64
CA GLY A 455 8.88 -1.22 20.08
C GLY A 455 8.87 0.23 20.58
N SER A 456 8.70 0.44 21.88
CA SER A 456 8.70 1.77 22.54
C SER A 456 9.95 2.64 22.32
N PHE A 457 10.90 2.20 21.47
CA PHE A 457 12.17 2.87 21.15
C PHE A 457 12.28 3.33 19.69
N THR A 458 11.36 2.96 18.79
CA THR A 458 11.37 3.42 17.39
C THR A 458 10.06 4.16 17.09
N ASP A 459 10.19 5.48 16.90
CA ASP A 459 9.16 6.51 16.76
C ASP A 459 8.11 6.60 17.89
N ALA A 460 8.19 7.68 18.67
CA ALA A 460 7.20 7.99 19.69
C ALA A 460 5.82 8.19 19.04
N LYS A 461 4.85 7.31 19.35
CA LYS A 461 3.45 7.49 18.90
C LYS A 461 2.96 8.89 19.28
N LEU A 462 2.53 9.66 18.27
CA LEU A 462 1.98 11.01 18.45
C LEU A 462 0.47 10.97 18.75
N TYR A 463 -0.19 9.83 18.48
CA TYR A 463 -1.64 9.64 18.63
C TYR A 463 -2.00 8.27 19.24
N VAL A 464 -3.15 8.17 19.91
CA VAL A 464 -3.61 6.98 20.66
C VAL A 464 -3.76 5.74 19.74
N VAL A 465 -4.26 5.93 18.52
CA VAL A 465 -4.38 4.88 17.49
C VAL A 465 -3.63 5.32 16.24
N GLN A 466 -2.33 5.03 16.20
CA GLN A 466 -1.48 5.34 15.05
C GLN A 466 -1.01 4.04 14.39
N THR A 467 -1.41 3.84 13.14
CA THR A 467 -0.87 2.79 12.28
C THR A 467 0.63 2.99 12.09
N ASN A 468 1.38 1.89 12.09
CA ASN A 468 2.81 1.93 11.83
C ASN A 468 3.06 2.40 10.38
N PRO A 469 3.89 3.44 10.16
CA PRO A 469 4.27 3.91 8.82
C PRO A 469 4.69 2.78 7.87
N LYS A 470 5.42 1.79 8.39
CA LYS A 470 5.94 0.64 7.62
C LYS A 470 4.84 -0.22 6.99
N VAL A 471 3.66 -0.30 7.61
CA VAL A 471 2.51 -1.04 7.08
C VAL A 471 1.96 -0.31 5.85
N ILE A 472 1.72 0.99 5.98
CA ILE A 472 1.17 1.81 4.89
C ILE A 472 2.17 1.97 3.76
N GLU A 473 3.45 2.14 4.08
CA GLU A 473 4.57 2.16 3.13
C GLU A 473 4.56 0.93 2.24
N ARG A 474 4.39 -0.26 2.81
CA ARG A 474 4.31 -1.48 2.02
C ARG A 474 3.10 -1.48 1.09
N CYS A 475 1.93 -1.15 1.60
CA CYS A 475 0.71 -1.06 0.77
C CYS A 475 0.89 -0.08 -0.40
N LEU A 476 1.51 1.07 -0.13
CA LEU A 476 1.79 2.11 -1.11
C LEU A 476 2.81 1.66 -2.15
N LEU A 477 3.95 1.12 -1.73
CA LEU A 477 4.99 0.64 -2.65
C LEU A 477 4.54 -0.58 -3.46
N MET A 478 3.62 -1.42 -2.93
CA MET A 478 3.05 -2.55 -3.66
C MET A 478 2.08 -2.16 -4.76
N THR A 479 1.43 -1.00 -4.67
CA THR A 479 0.25 -0.71 -5.51
C THR A 479 0.31 0.62 -6.25
N THR A 480 1.36 1.42 -6.06
CA THR A 480 1.50 2.76 -6.63
C THR A 480 2.90 3.03 -7.18
N ASP A 481 2.97 3.85 -8.22
CA ASP A 481 4.19 4.49 -8.70
C ASP A 481 4.31 5.92 -8.14
N PRO A 482 5.52 6.53 -8.15
CA PRO A 482 5.66 7.96 -7.87
C PRO A 482 4.73 8.81 -8.74
N GLY A 483 4.04 9.78 -8.13
CA GLY A 483 3.03 10.61 -8.78
C GLY A 483 1.60 10.07 -8.75
N ASP A 484 1.38 8.78 -8.47
CA ASP A 484 0.02 8.24 -8.35
C ASP A 484 -0.77 8.88 -7.18
N LEU A 485 -2.11 8.85 -7.27
CA LEU A 485 -3.01 9.43 -6.27
C LEU A 485 -3.44 8.40 -5.22
N VAL A 486 -3.25 8.76 -3.95
CA VAL A 486 -3.63 7.97 -2.76
C VAL A 486 -4.75 8.68 -1.99
N LEU A 487 -5.73 7.93 -1.52
CA LEU A 487 -6.83 8.44 -0.69
C LEU A 487 -6.89 7.70 0.64
N ASP A 488 -7.04 8.46 1.73
CA ASP A 488 -7.33 7.94 3.06
C ASP A 488 -8.61 8.59 3.61
N PRO A 489 -9.76 7.89 3.58
CA PRO A 489 -11.03 8.43 4.06
C PRO A 489 -11.17 8.40 5.59
N THR A 490 -10.13 7.96 6.31
CA THR A 490 -10.15 7.77 7.77
C THR A 490 -9.05 8.55 8.49
N CYS A 491 -8.03 9.03 7.78
CA CYS A 491 -6.91 9.91 8.17
C CYS A 491 -6.25 9.62 9.52
N GLY A 492 -6.98 9.86 10.62
CA GLY A 492 -6.50 9.73 11.99
C GLY A 492 -5.28 10.62 12.20
N SER A 493 -4.15 10.01 12.57
CA SER A 493 -2.87 10.71 12.77
C SER A 493 -2.13 11.12 11.49
N GLY A 494 -2.72 10.88 10.30
CA GLY A 494 -2.15 11.27 9.01
C GLY A 494 -0.98 10.41 8.53
N THR A 495 -0.89 9.15 8.97
CA THR A 495 0.22 8.26 8.56
C THR A 495 0.23 8.04 7.04
N THR A 496 -0.92 7.89 6.39
CA THR A 496 -1.00 7.71 4.93
C THR A 496 -0.47 8.93 4.18
N ALA A 497 -0.88 10.14 4.59
CA ALA A 497 -0.38 11.39 4.01
C ALA A 497 1.14 11.50 4.17
N TYR A 498 1.66 11.21 5.37
CA TYR A 498 3.09 11.23 5.67
C TYR A 498 3.91 10.31 4.77
N VAL A 499 3.47 9.06 4.63
CA VAL A 499 4.15 8.06 3.79
C VAL A 499 4.03 8.40 2.31
N ALA A 500 2.86 8.87 1.86
CA ALA A 500 2.65 9.29 0.48
C ALA A 500 3.57 10.46 0.11
N GLU A 501 3.69 11.46 0.98
CA GLU A 501 4.61 12.59 0.79
C GLU A 501 6.07 12.14 0.72
N GLN A 502 6.51 11.27 1.65
CA GLN A 502 7.87 10.73 1.67
C GLN A 502 8.26 10.06 0.35
N TRP A 503 7.32 9.36 -0.27
CA TRP A 503 7.53 8.60 -1.49
C TRP A 503 7.06 9.35 -2.76
N GLY A 504 6.72 10.64 -2.68
CA GLY A 504 6.35 11.45 -3.85
C GLY A 504 5.03 11.06 -4.52
N ARG A 505 4.04 10.59 -3.74
CA ARG A 505 2.68 10.33 -4.21
C ARG A 505 1.79 11.53 -3.91
N ARG A 506 0.80 11.76 -4.78
CA ARG A 506 -0.28 12.72 -4.52
C ARG A 506 -1.23 12.12 -3.49
N TRP A 507 -1.76 12.92 -2.58
CA TRP A 507 -2.65 12.39 -1.55
C TRP A 507 -3.82 13.31 -1.19
N ILE A 508 -4.92 12.67 -0.78
CA ILE A 508 -6.08 13.27 -0.14
C ILE A 508 -6.34 12.50 1.16
N THR A 509 -6.49 13.21 2.28
CA THR A 509 -6.93 12.60 3.54
C THR A 509 -8.17 13.30 4.08
N ILE A 510 -9.06 12.51 4.68
CA ILE A 510 -10.37 12.96 5.16
C ILE A 510 -10.56 12.50 6.60
N ASP A 511 -11.00 13.40 7.48
CA ASP A 511 -11.42 13.04 8.83
C ASP A 511 -12.63 13.88 9.25
N THR A 512 -13.47 13.32 10.10
CA THR A 512 -14.55 14.08 10.77
C THR A 512 -14.04 14.91 11.94
N SER A 513 -12.89 14.54 12.52
CA SER A 513 -12.30 15.18 13.69
C SER A 513 -11.30 16.27 13.32
N ARG A 514 -11.57 17.50 13.78
CA ARG A 514 -10.62 18.62 13.68
C ARG A 514 -9.31 18.35 14.42
N VAL A 515 -9.37 17.59 15.50
CA VAL A 515 -8.18 17.24 16.31
C VAL A 515 -7.26 16.31 15.53
N ALA A 516 -7.82 15.31 14.86
CA ALA A 516 -7.07 14.36 14.02
C ALA A 516 -6.34 15.10 12.89
N LEU A 517 -7.05 15.97 12.15
CA LEU A 517 -6.44 16.77 11.09
C LEU A 517 -5.39 17.75 11.62
N ALA A 518 -5.61 18.40 12.77
CA ALA A 518 -4.61 19.30 13.35
C ALA A 518 -3.31 18.57 13.72
N LEU A 519 -3.40 17.34 14.23
CA LEU A 519 -2.26 16.48 14.53
C LEU A 519 -1.55 15.98 13.26
N ALA A 520 -2.31 15.50 12.28
CA ALA A 520 -1.79 15.08 10.98
C ALA A 520 -1.03 16.23 10.30
N ARG A 521 -1.59 17.44 10.35
CA ARG A 521 -0.96 18.67 9.87
C ARG A 521 0.33 18.96 10.62
N GLN A 522 0.32 19.01 11.94
CA GLN A 522 1.53 19.27 12.72
C GLN A 522 2.64 18.26 12.37
N ARG A 523 2.28 16.98 12.24
CA ARG A 523 3.21 15.92 11.85
C ARG A 523 3.82 16.16 10.47
N LEU A 524 3.01 16.46 9.46
CA LEU A 524 3.50 16.76 8.10
C LEU A 524 4.35 18.04 8.04
N MET A 525 3.93 19.09 8.74
CA MET A 525 4.63 20.38 8.77
C MET A 525 5.98 20.33 9.47
N THR A 526 6.16 19.39 10.40
CA THR A 526 7.40 19.21 11.17
C THR A 526 8.26 18.06 10.65
N ALA A 527 7.75 17.29 9.68
CA ALA A 527 8.45 16.18 9.07
C ALA A 527 9.68 16.68 8.29
N LYS A 528 10.73 15.86 8.31
CA LYS A 528 11.88 16.00 7.41
C LYS A 528 11.85 14.81 6.47
N PHE A 529 11.85 15.09 5.18
CA PHE A 529 11.91 14.07 4.13
C PHE A 529 13.28 14.13 3.46
N ASP A 530 13.78 12.96 3.09
CA ASP A 530 14.98 12.86 2.28
C ASP A 530 14.71 13.40 0.87
N TYR A 531 15.71 14.04 0.29
CA TYR A 531 15.67 14.53 -1.08
C TYR A 531 16.23 13.45 -2.02
N TYR A 532 15.35 12.85 -2.82
CA TYR A 532 15.74 11.78 -3.75
C TYR A 532 16.11 12.36 -5.12
N GLN A 533 17.13 11.77 -5.74
CA GLN A 533 17.47 12.10 -7.11
C GLN A 533 16.40 11.55 -8.07
N LEU A 534 16.13 12.31 -9.11
CA LEU A 534 15.19 11.92 -10.16
C LEU A 534 15.96 11.49 -11.40
N ARG A 535 15.38 10.56 -12.15
CA ARG A 535 15.82 10.19 -13.50
C ARG A 535 14.65 10.29 -14.49
N PRO A 536 14.93 10.49 -15.79
CA PRO A 536 13.90 10.37 -16.82
C PRO A 536 13.22 9.00 -16.77
N ALA A 537 11.90 8.97 -16.97
CA ALA A 537 11.17 7.71 -17.11
C ALA A 537 11.58 7.00 -18.41
N ASN A 538 11.83 5.70 -18.33
CA ASN A 538 12.17 4.88 -19.51
C ASN A 538 10.91 4.21 -20.10
N GLU A 539 11.05 3.48 -21.21
CA GLU A 539 9.92 2.79 -21.84
C GLU A 539 9.22 1.79 -20.92
N GLU A 540 9.96 1.13 -20.02
CA GLU A 540 9.40 0.17 -19.06
C GLU A 540 8.55 0.87 -18.00
N ASP A 541 9.00 2.00 -17.48
CA ASP A 541 8.27 2.86 -16.56
C ASP A 541 6.96 3.33 -17.22
N LEU A 542 7.04 3.85 -18.44
CA LEU A 542 5.87 4.31 -19.20
C LEU A 542 4.87 3.17 -19.48
N ARG A 543 5.37 1.96 -19.76
CA ARG A 543 4.52 0.78 -19.92
C ARG A 543 3.89 0.33 -18.60
N ARG A 544 4.58 0.48 -17.47
CA ARG A 544 4.06 0.15 -16.13
C ARG A 544 2.98 1.12 -15.69
N ASN A 545 3.11 2.39 -16.04
CA ASN A 545 2.17 3.45 -15.65
C ASN A 545 1.68 4.30 -16.84
N PRO A 546 0.95 3.71 -17.81
CA PRO A 546 0.64 4.37 -19.08
C PRO A 546 -0.34 5.53 -18.94
N LYS A 547 -1.19 5.50 -17.90
CA LYS A 547 -2.17 6.57 -17.58
C LYS A 547 -1.83 7.30 -16.28
N GLY A 548 -0.66 7.03 -15.71
CA GLY A 548 -0.29 7.60 -14.43
C GLY A 548 0.21 9.02 -14.52
N ALA A 549 0.13 9.72 -13.40
CA ALA A 549 0.84 10.98 -13.25
C ALA A 549 2.28 10.70 -12.86
N TRP A 550 3.18 11.53 -13.38
CA TRP A 550 4.62 11.39 -13.17
C TRP A 550 5.15 12.56 -12.32
N LEU A 551 6.33 12.37 -11.73
CA LEU A 551 7.03 13.47 -11.08
C LEU A 551 7.57 14.42 -12.16
N LYS A 552 7.69 15.70 -11.79
CA LYS A 552 8.42 16.70 -12.55
C LYS A 552 9.62 17.18 -11.74
N ASP A 553 10.71 17.38 -12.45
CA ASP A 553 11.92 17.96 -11.88
C ASP A 553 11.78 19.48 -11.78
N GLY A 554 11.72 19.99 -10.54
CA GLY A 554 11.61 21.41 -10.27
C GLY A 554 12.86 22.22 -10.61
N SER A 555 13.99 21.56 -10.89
CA SER A 555 15.21 22.23 -11.37
C SER A 555 15.23 22.46 -12.88
N GLY A 556 14.31 21.83 -13.62
CA GLY A 556 14.22 21.92 -15.08
C GLY A 556 15.33 21.17 -15.84
N VAL A 557 16.12 20.33 -15.17
CA VAL A 557 17.19 19.54 -15.80
C VAL A 557 16.59 18.36 -16.58
N ILE A 558 15.56 17.72 -16.04
CA ILE A 558 14.85 16.62 -16.69
C ILE A 558 13.62 17.17 -17.42
N ALA A 559 13.65 17.12 -18.76
CA ALA A 559 12.49 17.43 -19.58
C ALA A 559 11.57 16.21 -19.70
N GLY A 560 10.35 16.30 -19.19
CA GLY A 560 9.29 15.28 -19.33
C GLY A 560 9.02 14.45 -18.07
N PRO A 561 8.36 13.28 -18.22
CA PRO A 561 8.07 12.37 -17.11
C PRO A 561 9.33 11.93 -16.37
N ALA A 562 9.37 12.15 -15.05
CA ALA A 562 10.46 11.71 -14.18
C ALA A 562 9.98 10.70 -13.14
N THR A 563 10.91 9.88 -12.67
CA THR A 563 10.71 8.92 -11.56
C THR A 563 11.92 8.94 -10.64
N LEU A 564 11.82 8.26 -9.50
CA LEU A 564 12.91 8.14 -8.53
C LEU A 564 14.08 7.37 -9.14
N ASP A 565 15.30 7.87 -8.93
CA ASP A 565 16.52 7.17 -9.27
C ASP A 565 16.87 6.17 -8.13
N CYS A 566 16.49 4.92 -8.34
CA CYS A 566 16.63 3.86 -7.35
C CYS A 566 17.85 2.99 -7.64
N GLU A 567 18.53 2.54 -6.58
CA GLU A 567 19.56 1.51 -6.70
C GLU A 567 18.99 0.22 -7.33
N THR A 568 19.73 -0.33 -8.29
CA THR A 568 19.36 -1.59 -8.94
C THR A 568 20.07 -2.76 -8.29
N VAL A 569 19.35 -3.85 -8.05
CA VAL A 569 19.93 -5.12 -7.60
C VAL A 569 20.11 -6.07 -8.79
N PRO A 570 21.21 -6.86 -8.84
CA PRO A 570 21.38 -7.86 -9.87
C PRO A 570 20.27 -8.91 -9.75
N HIS A 571 19.75 -9.38 -10.88
CA HIS A 571 18.77 -10.47 -10.95
C HIS A 571 19.24 -11.51 -11.97
N ILE A 572 20.28 -12.25 -11.58
CA ILE A 572 20.90 -13.27 -12.42
C ILE A 572 20.19 -14.60 -12.20
N THR A 573 19.49 -15.08 -13.22
CA THR A 573 18.76 -16.35 -13.20
C THR A 573 19.42 -17.38 -14.12
N LEU A 574 19.14 -18.67 -13.90
CA LEU A 574 19.54 -19.74 -14.81
C LEU A 574 19.13 -19.43 -16.26
N LYS A 575 17.89 -18.95 -16.46
CA LYS A 575 17.37 -18.56 -17.77
C LYS A 575 18.18 -17.41 -18.37
N SER A 576 18.52 -16.39 -17.58
CA SER A 576 19.28 -15.23 -18.04
C SER A 576 20.67 -15.60 -18.54
N ILE A 577 21.28 -16.68 -18.05
CA ILE A 577 22.59 -17.15 -18.52
C ILE A 577 22.40 -18.08 -19.73
N ALA A 578 21.53 -19.08 -19.61
CA ALA A 578 21.33 -20.09 -20.65
C ALA A 578 20.84 -19.52 -22.00
N GLN A 579 20.04 -18.44 -21.96
CA GLN A 579 19.50 -17.80 -23.16
C GLN A 579 20.34 -16.60 -23.66
N ASN A 580 21.43 -16.24 -22.98
CA ASN A 580 22.22 -15.08 -23.34
C ASN A 580 23.22 -15.39 -24.47
N ALA A 581 22.83 -15.06 -25.70
CA ALA A 581 23.70 -15.20 -26.87
C ALA A 581 24.88 -14.22 -26.90
N ALA A 582 24.85 -13.14 -26.12
CA ALA A 582 25.98 -12.21 -26.04
C ALA A 582 27.21 -12.82 -25.33
N LEU A 583 27.05 -13.97 -24.67
CA LEU A 583 28.17 -14.73 -24.09
C LEU A 583 28.96 -15.50 -25.15
N ASP A 584 28.34 -15.89 -26.26
CA ASP A 584 28.96 -16.77 -27.25
C ASP A 584 30.24 -16.17 -27.88
N PRO A 585 30.28 -14.87 -28.27
CA PRO A 585 31.51 -14.24 -28.76
C PRO A 585 32.62 -14.17 -27.70
N LEU A 586 32.27 -14.02 -26.42
CA LEU A 586 33.24 -14.01 -25.32
C LEU A 586 33.90 -15.38 -25.17
N PHE A 587 33.09 -16.45 -25.21
CA PHE A 587 33.61 -17.81 -25.18
C PHE A 587 34.48 -18.10 -26.39
N ALA A 588 34.04 -17.75 -27.60
CA ALA A 588 34.82 -17.96 -28.82
C ALA A 588 36.18 -17.24 -28.80
N LYS A 589 36.26 -16.07 -28.15
CA LYS A 589 37.51 -15.31 -28.00
C LYS A 589 38.45 -15.89 -26.94
N HIS A 590 37.92 -16.31 -25.79
CA HIS A 590 38.73 -16.66 -24.61
C HIS A 590 38.98 -18.16 -24.45
N GLN A 591 38.08 -19.02 -24.93
CA GLN A 591 38.23 -20.47 -24.81
C GLN A 591 39.54 -20.99 -25.44
N PRO A 592 39.93 -20.59 -26.67
CA PRO A 592 41.18 -21.08 -27.26
C PRO A 592 42.42 -20.70 -26.45
N VAL A 593 42.41 -19.52 -25.82
CA VAL A 593 43.50 -19.06 -24.95
C VAL A 593 43.58 -19.92 -23.69
N LEU A 594 42.44 -20.26 -23.09
CA LEU A 594 42.38 -21.13 -21.92
C LEU A 594 42.83 -22.55 -22.26
N ASP A 595 42.39 -23.08 -23.40
CA ASP A 595 42.75 -24.43 -23.86
C ASP A 595 44.25 -24.54 -24.14
N GLU A 596 44.86 -23.51 -24.77
CA GLU A 596 46.31 -23.45 -25.00
C GLU A 596 47.08 -23.44 -23.67
N LYS A 597 46.65 -22.63 -22.71
CA LYS A 597 47.29 -22.56 -21.38
C LYS A 597 47.13 -23.85 -20.59
N LEU A 598 45.97 -24.48 -20.66
CA LEU A 598 45.71 -25.77 -20.03
C LEU A 598 46.58 -26.87 -20.65
N ALA A 599 46.69 -26.90 -21.99
CA ALA A 599 47.56 -27.84 -22.68
C ALA A 599 49.03 -27.65 -22.30
N ALA A 600 49.52 -26.40 -22.24
CA ALA A 600 50.87 -26.10 -21.80
C ALA A 600 51.12 -26.52 -20.34
N LEU A 601 50.15 -26.31 -19.45
CA LEU A 601 50.22 -26.74 -18.05
C LEU A 601 50.27 -28.26 -17.92
N ASN A 602 49.42 -28.99 -18.66
CA ASN A 602 49.37 -30.45 -18.65
C ASN A 602 50.64 -31.10 -19.23
N VAL A 603 51.41 -30.39 -20.06
CA VAL A 603 52.72 -30.86 -20.55
C VAL A 603 53.83 -30.60 -19.53
N ALA A 604 53.67 -29.57 -18.68
CA ALA A 604 54.65 -29.19 -17.67
C ALA A 604 54.52 -29.97 -16.35
N LEU A 605 53.32 -30.48 -16.05
CA LEU A 605 53.01 -31.40 -14.96
C LEU A 605 53.29 -32.85 -15.37
#